data_AF-A0A1Q9CC67-F1
#
_entry.id   AF-A0A1Q9CC67-F1
#
_cell.length_a   1.000
_cell.length_b   1.000
_cell.length_c   1.000
_cell.angle_alpha   90.00
_cell.angle_beta   90.00
_cell.angle_gamma   90.00
#
_symmetry.space_group_name_H-M   'P 1'
#
loop_
_entity.id
_entity.type
_entity.pdbx_description
1 polymer ?
#
loop_
_entity_poly.entity_id
_entity_poly.type
_entity_poly.pdbx_seq_one_letter_code
_entity_poly.pdbx_strand_id
1 'polypeptide(L)'
;MSSFPAAAPVDAHGHAAILEILKQITPAVARMVSMTLKFSGKPALPAHETHQTRVDVVRFQISETPSTSSAWIKDAFSEGERSLWRFPSKPGSVPEYMRRAFRVKTFSLMSLQLLVVFAEMISIDHYRLWHNVLTEMREGHLIDVGQEVLFYSSGFCTLISIMVMFCVKDRYPVNYWLIALTTLLSGSFWGMTRAVVQTTMHFQIVGILCCSMTGGAVASMLVKEVHGPKLLVATLAPGWLLGATLNVLISRVFVQETDRVVLGSTGLSMLLLCILSMDAGRYLILCKPDDFMKIVVAMNSTLMVVVSIPFFVLSFCFIHTGEAVVDEDMENTLEVSQSMEQSTRVGQLAMPQTESRQEPSPPLRSASEPALTVFSL
;
A
#
# COMPACT_ATOMS: atom_id res chain seq x y z
N MET A 1 18.19 13.28 -29.11
CA MET A 1 18.79 13.47 -27.78
C MET A 1 18.42 14.87 -27.32
N SER A 2 17.25 14.99 -26.69
CA SER A 2 16.75 16.23 -26.09
C SER A 2 17.29 16.33 -24.66
N SER A 3 17.90 17.47 -24.34
CA SER A 3 18.38 17.79 -22.99
C SER A 3 17.18 17.94 -22.05
N PHE A 4 17.03 17.00 -21.11
CA PHE A 4 16.13 17.19 -19.97
C PHE A 4 16.65 18.34 -19.10
N PRO A 5 15.78 19.23 -18.58
CA PRO A 5 16.18 20.25 -17.63
C PRO A 5 16.70 19.57 -16.36
N ALA A 6 17.87 20.01 -15.88
CA ALA A 6 18.44 19.53 -14.63
C ALA A 6 17.46 19.82 -13.49
N ALA A 7 17.15 18.79 -12.70
CA ALA A 7 16.30 18.93 -11.52
C ALA A 7 16.87 20.02 -10.58
N ALA A 8 16.04 20.96 -10.19
CA ALA A 8 16.42 22.01 -9.25
C ALA A 8 16.93 21.38 -7.94
N PRO A 9 17.99 21.94 -7.32
CA PRO A 9 18.52 21.41 -6.07
C PRO A 9 17.46 21.51 -4.99
N VAL A 10 17.08 20.36 -4.43
CA VAL A 10 16.19 20.28 -3.26
C VAL A 10 16.85 21.01 -2.10
N ASP A 11 16.22 22.09 -1.71
CA ASP A 11 16.59 23.05 -0.70
C ASP A 11 16.59 22.44 0.71
N ALA A 12 17.52 22.89 1.55
CA ALA A 12 17.79 22.32 2.88
C ALA A 12 16.57 22.35 3.83
N HIS A 13 15.56 23.17 3.54
CA HIS A 13 14.30 23.23 4.26
C HIS A 13 13.43 21.99 4.04
N GLY A 14 13.38 21.43 2.83
CA GLY A 14 12.64 20.19 2.55
C GLY A 14 13.19 18.99 3.33
N HIS A 15 14.51 18.97 3.57
CA HIS A 15 15.16 17.93 4.35
C HIS A 15 14.80 17.95 5.85
N ALA A 16 14.60 19.14 6.44
CA ALA A 16 14.17 19.29 7.82
C ALA A 16 12.70 18.87 8.01
N ALA A 17 11.82 19.24 7.08
CA ALA A 17 10.41 18.88 7.10
C ALA A 17 10.20 17.35 7.02
N ILE A 18 10.94 16.66 6.15
CA ILE A 18 10.86 15.18 6.04
C ILE A 18 11.32 14.49 7.33
N LEU A 19 12.39 14.99 7.98
CA LEU A 19 12.88 14.43 9.24
C LEU A 19 11.86 14.63 10.38
N GLU A 20 11.16 15.76 10.41
CA GLU A 20 10.15 16.03 11.43
C GLU A 20 8.89 15.17 11.22
N ILE A 21 8.47 14.97 9.97
CA ILE A 21 7.38 14.03 9.61
C ILE A 21 7.76 12.60 10.02
N LEU A 22 8.99 12.15 9.76
CA LEU A 22 9.46 10.82 10.18
C LEU A 22 9.49 10.65 11.71
N LYS A 23 9.85 11.70 12.46
CA LYS A 23 9.76 11.69 13.93
C LYS A 23 8.32 11.57 14.43
N GLN A 24 7.35 12.15 13.74
CA GLN A 24 5.93 12.05 14.10
C GLN A 24 5.31 10.69 13.72
N ILE A 25 5.72 10.11 12.59
CA ILE A 25 5.22 8.80 12.13
C ILE A 25 5.71 7.66 13.02
N THR A 26 6.95 7.70 13.50
CA THR A 26 7.54 6.63 14.32
C THR A 26 6.69 6.25 15.55
N PRO A 27 6.23 7.18 16.41
CA PRO A 27 5.34 6.85 17.53
C PRO A 27 3.91 6.51 17.11
N ALA A 28 3.43 6.96 15.94
CA ALA A 28 2.12 6.56 15.40
C ALA A 28 2.14 5.10 14.92
N VAL A 29 3.20 4.70 14.20
CA VAL A 29 3.45 3.32 13.80
C VAL A 29 3.65 2.42 15.03
N ALA A 30 4.42 2.85 16.02
CA ALA A 30 4.60 2.11 17.27
C ALA A 30 3.27 1.93 18.04
N ARG A 31 2.40 2.96 18.08
CA ARG A 31 1.06 2.87 18.68
C ARG A 31 0.14 1.95 17.89
N MET A 32 0.17 2.01 16.56
CA MET A 32 -0.62 1.13 15.69
C MET A 32 -0.20 -0.34 15.88
N VAL A 33 1.12 -0.62 15.88
CA VAL A 33 1.66 -1.95 16.20
C VAL A 33 1.25 -2.39 17.61
N SER A 34 1.29 -1.50 18.61
CA SER A 34 0.82 -1.79 19.97
C SER A 34 -0.68 -2.10 20.03
N MET A 35 -1.52 -1.38 19.28
CA MET A 35 -2.96 -1.61 19.20
C MET A 35 -3.27 -2.95 18.53
N THR A 36 -2.57 -3.30 17.45
CA THR A 36 -2.69 -4.61 16.80
C THR A 36 -2.25 -5.75 17.72
N LEU A 37 -1.17 -5.55 18.49
CA LEU A 37 -0.72 -6.50 19.51
C LEU A 37 -1.72 -6.64 20.67
N LYS A 38 -2.38 -5.54 21.10
CA LYS A 38 -3.45 -5.56 22.12
C LYS A 38 -4.72 -6.26 21.62
N PHE A 39 -5.08 -6.11 20.35
CA PHE A 39 -6.22 -6.83 19.74
C PHE A 39 -5.97 -8.33 19.57
N SER A 40 -4.71 -8.75 19.43
CA SER A 40 -4.30 -10.16 19.38
C SER A 40 -4.28 -10.83 20.76
N GLY A 41 -4.25 -10.04 21.84
CA GLY A 41 -4.47 -10.49 23.21
C GLY A 41 -5.94 -10.79 23.44
N LYS A 42 -6.35 -12.05 23.31
CA LYS A 42 -7.72 -12.48 23.67
C LYS A 42 -8.05 -11.99 25.09
N PRO A 43 -9.20 -11.32 25.32
CA PRO A 43 -9.78 -11.29 26.65
C PRO A 43 -10.06 -12.74 27.09
N ALA A 44 -9.70 -13.06 28.33
CA ALA A 44 -10.10 -14.32 28.95
C ALA A 44 -11.63 -14.40 28.86
N LEU A 45 -12.12 -15.36 28.06
CA LEU A 45 -13.56 -15.64 28.01
C LEU A 45 -14.01 -16.02 29.42
N PRO A 46 -15.06 -15.39 29.97
CA PRO A 46 -15.68 -15.88 31.19
C PRO A 46 -16.17 -17.30 30.93
N ALA A 47 -15.96 -18.18 31.91
CA ALA A 47 -16.40 -19.56 31.91
C ALA A 47 -17.92 -19.59 31.67
N HIS A 48 -18.32 -19.85 30.42
CA HIS A 48 -19.72 -20.09 30.08
C HIS A 48 -20.02 -21.53 30.49
N GLU A 49 -20.89 -21.67 31.50
CA GLU A 49 -21.54 -22.92 31.86
C GLU A 49 -22.17 -23.52 30.60
N THR A 50 -21.67 -24.70 30.23
CA THR A 50 -22.20 -25.53 29.16
C THR A 50 -23.58 -26.04 29.53
N HIS A 51 -24.61 -25.46 28.91
CA HIS A 51 -25.87 -26.16 28.71
C HIS A 51 -25.63 -27.34 27.77
N GLN A 52 -25.69 -28.53 28.36
CA GLN A 52 -25.45 -29.83 27.76
C GLN A 52 -26.61 -30.21 26.83
N THR A 53 -26.62 -29.68 25.60
CA THR A 53 -27.43 -30.27 24.52
C THR A 53 -26.84 -31.63 24.18
N ARG A 54 -27.56 -32.66 24.61
CA ARG A 54 -27.35 -34.08 24.36
C ARG A 54 -27.47 -34.33 22.85
N VAL A 55 -26.38 -34.10 22.12
CA VAL A 55 -26.20 -34.70 20.80
C VAL A 55 -25.88 -36.16 21.09
N ASP A 56 -26.77 -37.06 20.67
CA ASP A 56 -26.50 -38.50 20.66
C ASP A 56 -25.32 -38.74 19.71
N VAL A 57 -24.13 -38.67 20.31
CA VAL A 57 -22.91 -39.21 19.73
C VAL A 57 -23.22 -40.67 19.49
N VAL A 58 -23.32 -41.06 18.22
CA VAL A 58 -23.13 -42.44 17.80
C VAL A 58 -21.76 -42.83 18.30
N ARG A 59 -21.76 -43.37 19.52
CA ARG A 59 -20.61 -43.89 20.21
C ARG A 59 -20.26 -45.12 19.39
N PHE A 60 -19.34 -44.96 18.44
CA PHE A 60 -18.54 -46.09 18.01
C PHE A 60 -17.87 -46.58 19.29
N GLN A 61 -18.51 -47.56 19.94
CA GLN A 61 -17.88 -48.37 20.97
C GLN A 61 -16.75 -49.11 20.26
N ILE A 62 -15.62 -48.42 20.17
CA ILE A 62 -14.33 -49.10 20.11
C ILE A 62 -14.27 -49.79 21.46
N SER A 63 -14.72 -51.05 21.47
CA SER A 63 -14.59 -51.96 22.60
C SER A 63 -13.19 -51.80 23.15
N GLU A 64 -13.09 -51.39 24.42
CA GLU A 64 -11.84 -51.37 25.17
C GLU A 64 -11.39 -52.83 25.40
N THR A 65 -10.92 -53.46 24.34
CA THR A 65 -10.15 -54.69 24.46
C THR A 65 -8.77 -54.32 25.00
N PRO A 66 -8.32 -54.96 26.08
CA PRO A 66 -7.08 -54.60 26.75
C PRO A 66 -5.86 -54.85 25.85
N SER A 67 -4.98 -53.84 25.79
CA SER A 67 -3.53 -53.95 25.61
C SER A 67 -2.90 -54.33 24.26
N THR A 68 -3.64 -54.62 23.18
CA THR A 68 -3.02 -54.92 21.86
C THR A 68 -3.03 -53.77 20.85
N SER A 69 -3.68 -52.64 21.15
CA SER A 69 -3.83 -51.53 20.19
C SER A 69 -2.54 -50.72 19.91
N SER A 70 -1.51 -50.84 20.74
CA SER A 70 -0.21 -50.20 20.46
C SER A 70 0.72 -51.11 19.65
N ALA A 71 0.42 -52.41 19.58
CA ALA A 71 1.23 -53.40 18.87
C ALA A 71 0.98 -53.36 17.37
N TRP A 72 -0.28 -53.29 16.91
CA TRP A 72 -0.57 -53.18 15.46
C TRP A 72 -0.06 -51.89 14.83
N ILE A 73 0.00 -50.79 15.60
CA ILE A 73 0.62 -49.55 15.16
C ILE A 73 2.12 -49.80 14.94
N LYS A 74 2.81 -50.47 15.88
CA LYS A 74 4.24 -50.81 15.75
C LYS A 74 4.52 -51.81 14.62
N ASP A 75 3.66 -52.80 14.41
CA ASP A 75 3.82 -53.79 13.33
C ASP A 75 3.52 -53.20 11.95
N ALA A 76 2.56 -52.28 11.85
CA ALA A 76 2.33 -51.49 10.64
C ALA A 76 3.49 -50.50 10.33
N PHE A 77 4.34 -50.19 11.33
CA PHE A 77 5.57 -49.42 11.15
C PHE A 77 6.80 -50.30 10.85
N SER A 78 6.76 -51.61 11.10
CA SER A 78 7.91 -52.51 10.86
C SER A 78 7.93 -53.12 9.45
N GLU A 79 6.78 -53.21 8.78
CA GLU A 79 6.70 -53.78 7.42
C GLU A 79 6.69 -52.70 6.33
N GLY A 80 7.90 -52.26 5.98
CA GLY A 80 8.21 -51.50 4.77
C GLY A 80 8.09 -50.00 4.94
N GLU A 81 8.93 -49.27 4.20
CA GLU A 81 8.97 -47.80 4.06
C GLU A 81 7.68 -47.24 3.44
N ARG A 82 6.51 -47.60 3.97
CA ARG A 82 5.24 -46.99 3.62
C ARG A 82 5.35 -45.54 4.03
N SER A 83 5.21 -44.70 3.03
CA SER A 83 5.58 -43.30 3.07
C SER A 83 4.88 -42.56 4.21
N LEU A 84 5.61 -42.34 5.31
CA LEU A 84 5.12 -41.78 6.58
C LEU A 84 4.48 -40.39 6.43
N TRP A 85 4.68 -39.71 5.29
CA TRP A 85 4.13 -38.39 5.01
C TRP A 85 2.60 -38.35 4.98
N ARG A 86 1.91 -39.48 4.76
CA ARG A 86 0.43 -39.54 4.69
C ARG A 86 -0.25 -39.50 6.05
N PHE A 87 0.47 -39.89 7.10
CA PHE A 87 -0.06 -39.95 8.45
C PHE A 87 0.35 -38.71 9.25
N PRO A 88 -0.52 -38.24 10.18
CA PRO A 88 -0.16 -37.12 11.04
C PRO A 88 0.95 -37.53 12.01
N SER A 89 1.95 -36.67 12.19
CA SER A 89 3.09 -36.92 13.08
C SER A 89 2.71 -36.87 14.58
N LYS A 90 1.55 -36.30 14.90
CA LYS A 90 1.01 -36.19 16.26
C LYS A 90 -0.51 -36.36 16.21
N PRO A 91 -1.14 -36.99 17.22
CA PRO A 91 -2.61 -37.01 17.33
C PRO A 91 -3.18 -35.59 17.26
N GLY A 92 -4.17 -35.38 16.40
CA GLY A 92 -4.81 -34.08 16.19
C GLY A 92 -4.04 -33.09 15.31
N SER A 93 -2.86 -33.46 14.76
CA SER A 93 -2.18 -32.63 13.76
C SER A 93 -2.61 -33.01 12.34
N VAL A 94 -2.50 -32.05 11.42
CA VAL A 94 -2.76 -32.27 9.98
C VAL A 94 -1.52 -32.94 9.35
N PRO A 95 -1.68 -33.94 8.46
CA PRO A 95 -0.57 -34.53 7.73
C PRO A 95 0.30 -33.50 7.00
N GLU A 96 1.60 -33.78 6.91
CA GLU A 96 2.57 -32.79 6.44
C GLU A 96 2.33 -32.35 4.99
N TYR A 97 1.95 -33.27 4.12
CA TYR A 97 1.64 -32.97 2.73
C TYR A 97 0.47 -31.99 2.58
N MET A 98 -0.57 -32.12 3.43
CA MET A 98 -1.70 -31.19 3.45
C MET A 98 -1.27 -29.80 3.93
N ARG A 99 -0.38 -29.73 4.94
CA ARG A 99 0.18 -28.45 5.41
C ARG A 99 1.00 -27.76 4.33
N ARG A 100 1.81 -28.52 3.57
CA ARG A 100 2.56 -28.00 2.41
C ARG A 100 1.61 -27.50 1.31
N ALA A 101 0.65 -28.33 0.90
CA ALA A 101 -0.35 -27.97 -0.10
C ALA A 101 -1.15 -26.72 0.29
N PHE A 102 -1.51 -26.60 1.58
CA PHE A 102 -2.20 -25.44 2.13
C PHE A 102 -1.36 -24.16 2.00
N ARG A 103 -0.08 -24.18 2.38
CA ARG A 103 0.82 -23.03 2.24
C ARG A 103 1.04 -22.64 0.80
N VAL A 104 1.32 -23.62 -0.07
CA VAL A 104 1.46 -23.41 -1.52
C VAL A 104 0.20 -22.73 -2.06
N LYS A 105 -0.99 -23.27 -1.78
CA LYS A 105 -2.25 -22.69 -2.23
C LYS A 105 -2.44 -21.26 -1.72
N THR A 106 -2.11 -20.99 -0.47
CA THR A 106 -2.24 -19.66 0.15
C THR A 106 -1.30 -18.66 -0.51
N PHE A 107 0.00 -18.98 -0.61
CA PHE A 107 0.98 -18.11 -1.23
C PHE A 107 0.75 -17.92 -2.73
N SER A 108 0.34 -18.97 -3.46
CA SER A 108 -0.02 -18.86 -4.88
C SER A 108 -1.25 -17.99 -5.11
N LEU A 109 -2.28 -18.09 -4.26
CA LEU A 109 -3.46 -17.23 -4.37
C LEU A 109 -3.10 -15.76 -4.12
N MET A 110 -2.29 -15.48 -3.10
CA MET A 110 -1.82 -14.13 -2.79
C MET A 110 -0.91 -13.57 -3.88
N SER A 111 -0.01 -14.40 -4.44
CA SER A 111 0.81 -14.04 -5.61
C SER A 111 -0.07 -13.67 -6.80
N LEU A 112 -1.09 -14.48 -7.11
CA LEU A 112 -2.01 -14.20 -8.20
C LEU A 112 -2.77 -12.88 -7.99
N GLN A 113 -3.25 -12.61 -6.78
CA GLN A 113 -3.90 -11.34 -6.44
C GLN A 113 -2.96 -10.15 -6.66
N LEU A 114 -1.73 -10.23 -6.14
CA LEU A 114 -0.74 -9.17 -6.31
C LEU A 114 -0.33 -8.98 -7.78
N LEU A 115 -0.29 -10.05 -8.57
CA LEU A 115 -0.02 -9.98 -10.00
C LEU A 115 -1.15 -9.26 -10.75
N VAL A 116 -2.41 -9.55 -10.42
CA VAL A 116 -3.57 -8.85 -10.98
C VAL A 116 -3.55 -7.37 -10.60
N VAL A 117 -3.32 -7.07 -9.33
CA VAL A 117 -3.14 -5.69 -8.84
C VAL A 117 -2.04 -4.98 -9.62
N PHE A 118 -0.87 -5.62 -9.76
CA PHE A 118 0.27 -5.02 -10.47
C PHE A 118 -0.01 -4.80 -11.96
N ALA A 119 -0.68 -5.75 -12.63
CA ALA A 119 -1.08 -5.61 -14.03
C ALA A 119 -2.09 -4.47 -14.23
N GLU A 120 -3.04 -4.32 -13.30
CA GLU A 120 -4.00 -3.22 -13.31
C GLU A 120 -3.30 -1.87 -13.08
N MET A 121 -2.37 -1.80 -12.11
CA MET A 121 -1.55 -0.61 -11.89
C MET A 121 -0.79 -0.18 -13.15
N ILE A 122 -0.14 -1.13 -13.84
CA ILE A 122 0.55 -0.86 -15.12
C ILE A 122 -0.44 -0.38 -16.19
N SER A 123 -1.62 -0.99 -16.26
CA SER A 123 -2.64 -0.64 -17.26
C SER A 123 -3.15 0.79 -17.05
N ILE A 124 -3.39 1.19 -15.80
CA ILE A 124 -3.82 2.54 -15.44
C ILE A 124 -2.72 3.57 -15.73
N ASP A 125 -1.47 3.27 -15.37
CA ASP A 125 -0.35 4.18 -15.63
C ASP A 125 -0.10 4.35 -17.14
N HIS A 126 -0.20 3.27 -17.92
CA HIS A 126 -0.11 3.30 -19.37
C HIS A 126 -1.25 4.12 -20.00
N TYR A 127 -2.49 3.91 -19.55
CA TYR A 127 -3.65 4.67 -20.02
C TYR A 127 -3.52 6.16 -19.69
N ARG A 128 -3.04 6.49 -18.49
CA ARG A 128 -2.82 7.88 -18.07
C ARG A 128 -1.76 8.57 -18.91
N LEU A 129 -0.64 7.90 -19.20
CA LEU A 129 0.39 8.44 -20.09
C LEU A 129 -0.20 8.81 -21.44
N TRP A 130 -1.04 7.95 -22.00
CA TRP A 130 -1.75 8.20 -23.26
C TRP A 130 -2.73 9.36 -23.16
N HIS A 131 -3.49 9.43 -22.07
CA HIS A 131 -4.45 10.51 -21.85
C HIS A 131 -3.75 11.86 -21.72
N ASN A 132 -2.66 11.97 -20.94
CA ASN A 132 -1.93 13.23 -20.75
C ASN A 132 -1.42 13.81 -22.09
N VAL A 133 -0.90 12.94 -22.97
CA VAL A 133 -0.49 13.34 -24.34
C VAL A 133 -1.66 13.90 -25.15
N LEU A 134 -2.89 13.43 -24.90
CA LEU A 134 -4.09 13.91 -25.57
C LEU A 134 -4.67 15.18 -24.91
N THR A 135 -4.63 15.30 -23.58
CA THR A 135 -5.22 16.42 -22.82
C THR A 135 -4.32 17.63 -22.62
N GLU A 136 -3.02 17.58 -22.90
CA GLU A 136 -2.17 18.80 -22.98
C GLU A 136 -2.72 19.85 -23.97
N MET A 137 -3.72 19.49 -24.78
CA MET A 137 -4.48 20.37 -25.67
C MET A 137 -5.70 21.09 -25.03
N ARG A 138 -6.10 20.81 -23.78
CA ARG A 138 -7.35 21.35 -23.19
C ARG A 138 -7.17 21.76 -21.72
N GLU A 139 -7.49 23.03 -21.41
CA GLU A 139 -7.27 23.72 -20.13
C GLU A 139 -7.61 22.90 -18.87
N GLY A 140 -6.65 22.83 -17.93
CA GLY A 140 -6.49 21.75 -16.96
C GLY A 140 -6.52 22.16 -15.48
N HIS A 141 -7.69 22.53 -14.96
CA HIS A 141 -7.90 22.62 -13.49
C HIS A 141 -9.07 21.77 -12.99
N LEU A 142 -10.14 21.62 -13.77
CA LEU A 142 -11.27 20.76 -13.40
C LEU A 142 -10.93 19.26 -13.36
N ILE A 143 -9.89 18.84 -14.10
CA ILE A 143 -9.49 17.43 -14.21
C ILE A 143 -8.81 16.95 -12.91
N ASP A 144 -8.04 17.82 -12.25
CA ASP A 144 -7.24 17.46 -11.08
C ASP A 144 -8.13 17.14 -9.86
N VAL A 145 -9.12 18.01 -9.58
CA VAL A 145 -10.09 17.80 -8.50
C VAL A 145 -10.87 16.50 -8.70
N GLY A 146 -11.25 16.20 -9.94
CA GLY A 146 -11.95 14.94 -10.26
C GLY A 146 -11.12 13.70 -9.96
N GLN A 147 -9.81 13.72 -10.25
CA GLN A 147 -8.90 12.60 -9.99
C GLN A 147 -8.71 12.37 -8.49
N GLU A 148 -8.57 13.43 -7.69
CA GLU A 148 -8.46 13.32 -6.24
C GLU A 148 -9.71 12.70 -5.62
N VAL A 149 -10.90 13.19 -6.00
CA VAL A 149 -12.18 12.64 -5.52
C VAL A 149 -12.31 11.15 -5.86
N LEU A 150 -11.93 10.76 -7.09
CA LEU A 150 -11.93 9.36 -7.51
C LEU A 150 -10.95 8.51 -6.70
N PHE A 151 -9.75 9.02 -6.42
CA PHE A 151 -8.73 8.35 -5.62
C PHE A 151 -9.21 8.09 -4.18
N TYR A 152 -9.76 9.12 -3.50
CA TYR A 152 -10.29 8.96 -2.15
C TYR A 152 -11.50 8.03 -2.11
N SER A 153 -12.40 8.14 -3.09
CA SER A 153 -13.58 7.28 -3.21
C SER A 153 -13.19 5.82 -3.43
N SER A 154 -12.23 5.52 -4.31
CA SER A 154 -11.77 4.15 -4.53
C SER A 154 -11.10 3.56 -3.30
N GLY A 155 -10.33 4.38 -2.59
CA GLY A 155 -9.74 4.03 -1.30
C GLY A 155 -10.79 3.63 -0.26
N PHE A 156 -11.81 4.47 -0.09
CA PHE A 156 -12.93 4.22 0.82
C PHE A 156 -13.71 2.96 0.44
N CYS A 157 -14.03 2.78 -0.85
CA CYS A 157 -14.69 1.58 -1.37
C CYS A 157 -13.86 0.31 -1.07
N THR A 158 -12.54 0.39 -1.18
CA THR A 158 -11.64 -0.73 -0.88
C THR A 158 -11.69 -1.09 0.60
N LEU A 159 -11.70 -0.10 1.51
CA LEU A 159 -11.84 -0.33 2.95
C LEU A 159 -13.19 -0.97 3.30
N ILE A 160 -14.30 -0.48 2.72
CA ILE A 160 -15.62 -1.10 2.88
C ILE A 160 -15.60 -2.53 2.39
N SER A 161 -15.01 -2.79 1.22
CA SER A 161 -14.95 -4.14 0.64
C SER A 161 -14.22 -5.11 1.57
N ILE A 162 -13.09 -4.69 2.17
CA ILE A 162 -12.35 -5.50 3.15
C ILE A 162 -13.20 -5.76 4.41
N MET A 163 -13.90 -4.74 4.92
CA MET A 163 -14.78 -4.88 6.08
C MET A 163 -15.91 -5.88 5.80
N VAL A 164 -16.56 -5.78 4.64
CA VAL A 164 -17.60 -6.72 4.21
C VAL A 164 -17.02 -8.13 4.06
N MET A 165 -15.84 -8.27 3.45
CA MET A 165 -15.14 -9.54 3.31
C MET A 165 -14.87 -10.20 4.67
N PHE A 166 -14.53 -9.42 5.70
CA PHE A 166 -14.37 -9.93 7.07
C PHE A 166 -15.68 -10.49 7.64
N CYS A 167 -16.82 -9.83 7.39
CA CYS A 167 -18.13 -10.26 7.85
C CYS A 167 -18.64 -11.54 7.15
N VAL A 168 -18.26 -11.76 5.89
CA VAL A 168 -18.78 -12.89 5.08
C VAL A 168 -17.74 -13.93 4.70
N LYS A 169 -16.58 -13.93 5.38
CA LYS A 169 -15.47 -14.86 5.11
C LYS A 169 -15.85 -16.35 5.10
N ASP A 170 -16.87 -16.72 5.87
CA ASP A 170 -17.35 -18.11 6.03
C ASP A 170 -18.47 -18.48 5.04
N ARG A 171 -18.89 -17.56 4.14
CA ARG A 171 -20.00 -17.77 3.20
C ARG A 171 -19.52 -18.03 1.78
N TYR A 172 -19.42 -19.31 1.41
CA TYR A 172 -19.21 -19.73 0.02
C TYR A 172 -20.50 -19.59 -0.81
N PRO A 173 -20.44 -19.12 -2.08
CA PRO A 173 -19.27 -18.67 -2.84
C PRO A 173 -18.98 -17.16 -2.74
N VAL A 174 -19.74 -16.42 -1.93
CA VAL A 174 -19.71 -14.95 -1.87
C VAL A 174 -18.34 -14.41 -1.47
N ASN A 175 -17.63 -15.08 -0.56
CA ASN A 175 -16.27 -14.71 -0.14
C ASN A 175 -15.26 -14.64 -1.31
N TYR A 176 -15.36 -15.53 -2.30
CA TYR A 176 -14.47 -15.53 -3.48
C TYR A 176 -14.77 -14.38 -4.44
N TRP A 177 -16.06 -14.05 -4.63
CA TRP A 177 -16.45 -12.87 -5.41
C TRP A 177 -15.96 -11.57 -4.77
N LEU A 178 -16.06 -11.46 -3.45
CA LEU A 178 -15.56 -10.30 -2.71
C LEU A 178 -14.04 -10.20 -2.72
N ILE A 179 -13.34 -11.33 -2.72
CA ILE A 179 -11.89 -11.34 -2.94
C ILE A 179 -11.56 -10.73 -4.29
N ALA A 180 -12.20 -11.21 -5.37
CA ALA A 180 -11.94 -10.70 -6.72
C ALA A 180 -12.24 -9.20 -6.81
N LEU A 181 -13.39 -8.77 -6.28
CA LEU A 181 -13.78 -7.36 -6.23
C LEU A 181 -12.76 -6.52 -5.44
N THR A 182 -12.33 -6.99 -4.27
CA THR A 182 -11.34 -6.29 -3.44
C THR A 182 -9.99 -6.19 -4.15
N THR A 183 -9.57 -7.24 -4.87
CA THR A 183 -8.35 -7.24 -5.68
C THR A 183 -8.41 -6.17 -6.77
N LEU A 184 -9.52 -6.08 -7.51
CA LEU A 184 -9.71 -5.06 -8.55
C LEU A 184 -9.77 -3.64 -7.97
N LEU A 185 -10.56 -3.43 -6.91
CA LEU A 185 -10.63 -2.12 -6.25
C LEU A 185 -9.26 -1.68 -5.71
N SER A 186 -8.48 -2.62 -5.17
CA SER A 186 -7.11 -2.35 -4.73
C SER A 186 -6.22 -1.99 -5.90
N GLY A 187 -6.21 -2.77 -6.99
CA GLY A 187 -5.42 -2.47 -8.18
C GLY A 187 -5.72 -1.09 -8.76
N SER A 188 -7.00 -0.75 -8.87
CA SER A 188 -7.47 0.58 -9.25
C SER A 188 -6.92 1.67 -8.32
N PHE A 189 -7.11 1.53 -7.01
CA PHE A 189 -6.65 2.50 -6.02
C PHE A 189 -5.13 2.71 -6.10
N TRP A 190 -4.36 1.63 -6.09
CA TRP A 190 -2.91 1.69 -6.14
C TRP A 190 -2.37 2.22 -7.48
N GLY A 191 -3.05 1.93 -8.59
CA GLY A 191 -2.68 2.46 -9.91
C GLY A 191 -2.88 3.97 -9.99
N MET A 192 -3.91 4.48 -9.32
CA MET A 192 -4.18 5.92 -9.23
C MET A 192 -3.25 6.67 -8.27
N THR A 193 -2.58 5.99 -7.33
CA THR A 193 -1.67 6.65 -6.37
C THR A 193 -0.59 7.49 -7.06
N ARG A 194 -0.09 7.07 -8.23
CA ARG A 194 0.91 7.85 -8.99
C ARG A 194 0.35 9.16 -9.56
N ALA A 195 -0.97 9.26 -9.76
CA ALA A 195 -1.62 10.50 -10.16
C ALA A 195 -1.55 11.56 -9.06
N VAL A 196 -1.71 11.15 -7.80
CA VAL A 196 -1.77 12.07 -6.67
C VAL A 196 -0.39 12.32 -6.04
N VAL A 197 0.41 11.27 -5.79
CA VAL A 197 1.63 11.36 -4.97
C VAL A 197 2.92 11.44 -5.80
N GLN A 198 2.81 11.34 -7.14
CA GLN A 198 3.93 11.39 -8.11
C GLN A 198 5.12 10.43 -7.84
N THR A 199 5.01 9.51 -6.89
CA THR A 199 6.05 8.54 -6.52
C THR A 199 5.80 7.18 -7.17
N THR A 200 6.86 6.45 -7.55
CA THR A 200 6.77 5.07 -8.07
C THR A 200 7.01 4.00 -7.01
N MET A 201 7.24 4.39 -5.75
CA MET A 201 7.55 3.45 -4.65
C MET A 201 6.51 2.34 -4.53
N HIS A 202 5.23 2.65 -4.74
CA HIS A 202 4.14 1.68 -4.62
C HIS A 202 4.23 0.55 -5.65
N PHE A 203 4.58 0.85 -6.91
CA PHE A 203 4.85 -0.18 -7.93
C PHE A 203 5.97 -1.11 -7.49
N GLN A 204 7.06 -0.55 -6.98
CA GLN A 204 8.21 -1.33 -6.52
C GLN A 204 7.83 -2.24 -5.34
N ILE A 205 7.08 -1.72 -4.35
CA ILE A 205 6.63 -2.50 -3.19
C ILE A 205 5.74 -3.67 -3.62
N VAL A 206 4.71 -3.40 -4.44
CA VAL A 206 3.79 -4.44 -4.92
C VAL A 206 4.53 -5.50 -5.74
N GLY A 207 5.45 -5.08 -6.61
CA GLY A 207 6.30 -5.99 -7.39
C GLY A 207 7.16 -6.91 -6.50
N ILE A 208 7.85 -6.35 -5.50
CA ILE A 208 8.67 -7.14 -4.56
C ILE A 208 7.80 -8.12 -3.76
N LEU A 209 6.63 -7.69 -3.29
CA LEU A 209 5.69 -8.56 -2.56
C LEU A 209 5.16 -9.69 -3.46
N CYS A 210 4.88 -9.40 -4.74
CA CYS A 210 4.48 -10.41 -5.71
C CYS A 210 5.57 -11.49 -5.89
N CYS A 211 6.83 -11.09 -6.05
CA CYS A 211 7.97 -12.00 -6.10
C CYS A 211 8.14 -12.79 -4.79
N SER A 212 7.93 -12.14 -3.65
CA SER A 212 8.01 -12.75 -2.32
C SER A 212 6.98 -13.86 -2.11
N MET A 213 5.71 -13.63 -2.48
CA MET A 213 4.66 -14.64 -2.40
C MET A 213 4.89 -15.78 -3.39
N THR A 214 5.36 -15.48 -4.60
CA THR A 214 5.70 -16.49 -5.61
C THR A 214 6.85 -17.39 -5.14
N GLY A 215 7.92 -16.78 -4.64
CA GLY A 215 9.05 -17.50 -4.04
C GLY A 215 8.62 -18.30 -2.80
N GLY A 216 7.72 -17.74 -1.98
CA GLY A 216 7.10 -18.42 -0.85
C GLY A 216 6.34 -19.69 -1.23
N ALA A 217 5.60 -19.66 -2.34
CA ALA A 217 4.91 -20.84 -2.87
C ALA A 217 5.90 -21.91 -3.32
N VAL A 218 6.92 -21.54 -4.10
CA VAL A 218 7.96 -22.48 -4.59
C VAL A 218 8.78 -23.05 -3.42
N ALA A 219 9.28 -22.21 -2.53
CA ALA A 219 10.05 -22.63 -1.36
C ALA A 219 9.21 -23.52 -0.43
N SER A 220 7.90 -23.29 -0.33
CA SER A 220 7.00 -24.17 0.46
C SER A 220 6.91 -25.60 -0.09
N MET A 221 7.21 -25.82 -1.38
CA MET A 221 7.33 -27.17 -1.95
C MET A 221 8.67 -27.82 -1.61
N LEU A 222 9.73 -27.02 -1.52
CA LEU A 222 11.11 -27.50 -1.35
C LEU A 222 11.51 -27.70 0.12
N VAL A 223 11.02 -26.84 1.01
CA VAL A 223 11.37 -26.85 2.45
C VAL A 223 10.61 -27.97 3.16
N LYS A 224 11.36 -29.02 3.57
CA LYS A 224 10.78 -30.19 4.25
C LYS A 224 10.92 -30.16 5.77
N GLU A 225 12.05 -29.71 6.31
CA GLU A 225 12.41 -29.99 7.71
C GLU A 225 12.29 -28.78 8.66
N VAL A 226 11.89 -27.61 8.13
CA VAL A 226 11.82 -26.38 8.93
C VAL A 226 10.45 -26.25 9.58
N HIS A 227 10.45 -26.01 10.90
CA HIS A 227 9.24 -25.90 11.70
C HIS A 227 9.15 -24.54 12.41
N GLY A 228 7.93 -24.15 12.77
CA GLY A 228 7.67 -22.93 13.55
C GLY A 228 7.92 -21.63 12.76
N PRO A 229 8.26 -20.52 13.41
CA PRO A 229 8.45 -19.22 12.76
C PRO A 229 9.58 -19.21 11.71
N LYS A 230 10.62 -20.04 11.91
CA LYS A 230 11.72 -20.19 10.96
C LYS A 230 11.26 -20.65 9.58
N LEU A 231 10.14 -21.38 9.52
CA LEU A 231 9.55 -21.84 8.25
C LEU A 231 9.08 -20.65 7.39
N LEU A 232 8.50 -19.62 8.01
CA LEU A 232 8.02 -18.44 7.28
C LEU A 232 9.18 -17.63 6.70
N VAL A 233 10.22 -17.42 7.50
CA VAL A 233 11.44 -16.75 7.03
C VAL A 233 12.09 -17.55 5.90
N ALA A 234 12.25 -18.86 6.07
CA ALA A 234 12.86 -19.72 5.05
C ALA A 234 12.06 -19.78 3.75
N THR A 235 10.74 -19.56 3.80
CA THR A 235 9.89 -19.57 2.61
C THR A 235 9.81 -18.19 1.94
N LEU A 236 9.66 -17.11 2.69
CA LEU A 236 9.48 -15.76 2.14
C LEU A 236 10.80 -15.08 1.73
N ALA A 237 11.89 -15.31 2.47
CA ALA A 237 13.15 -14.58 2.25
C ALA A 237 13.75 -14.78 0.84
N PRO A 238 13.74 -15.99 0.24
CA PRO A 238 14.25 -16.17 -1.12
C PRO A 238 13.48 -15.35 -2.17
N GLY A 239 12.14 -15.32 -2.05
CA GLY A 239 11.30 -14.55 -2.96
C GLY A 239 11.47 -13.04 -2.79
N TRP A 240 11.64 -12.58 -1.54
CA TRP A 240 11.94 -11.18 -1.25
C TRP A 240 13.30 -10.75 -1.79
N LEU A 241 14.34 -11.56 -1.59
CA LEU A 241 15.68 -11.29 -2.14
C LEU A 241 15.62 -11.17 -3.66
N LEU A 242 14.95 -12.11 -4.33
CA LEU A 242 14.75 -12.06 -5.78
C LEU A 242 14.01 -10.79 -6.20
N GLY A 243 12.91 -10.46 -5.53
CA GLY A 243 12.14 -9.24 -5.79
C GLY A 243 12.96 -7.96 -5.59
N ALA A 244 13.74 -7.87 -4.52
CA ALA A 244 14.61 -6.74 -4.23
C ALA A 244 15.72 -6.59 -5.28
N THR A 245 16.36 -7.69 -5.68
CA THR A 245 17.36 -7.67 -6.75
C THR A 245 16.76 -7.23 -8.08
N LEU A 246 15.58 -7.75 -8.46
CA LEU A 246 14.88 -7.33 -9.66
C LEU A 246 14.47 -5.86 -9.59
N ASN A 247 14.02 -5.38 -8.44
CA ASN A 247 13.67 -3.99 -8.23
C ASN A 247 14.87 -3.06 -8.46
N VAL A 248 16.04 -3.40 -7.88
CA VAL A 248 17.28 -2.65 -8.10
C VAL A 248 17.67 -2.67 -9.57
N LEU A 249 17.66 -3.85 -10.21
CA LEU A 249 18.04 -3.99 -11.62
C LEU A 249 17.13 -3.15 -12.53
N ILE A 250 15.81 -3.27 -12.36
CA ILE A 250 14.82 -2.55 -13.16
C ILE A 250 14.94 -1.04 -12.95
N SER A 251 15.04 -0.62 -11.69
CA SER A 251 15.15 0.78 -11.31
C SER A 251 16.43 1.43 -11.87
N ARG A 252 17.53 0.70 -11.95
CA ARG A 252 18.80 1.22 -12.48
C ARG A 252 18.88 1.23 -13.99
N VAL A 253 18.37 0.18 -14.64
CA VAL A 253 18.55 -0.01 -16.09
C VAL A 253 17.45 0.68 -16.88
N PHE A 254 16.20 0.62 -16.41
CA PHE A 254 15.03 1.04 -17.21
C PHE A 254 14.37 2.33 -16.72
N VAL A 255 14.26 2.54 -15.40
CA VAL A 255 13.44 3.66 -14.84
C VAL A 255 14.30 4.84 -14.37
N GLN A 256 15.58 4.61 -14.04
CA GLN A 256 16.52 5.60 -13.50
C GLN A 256 16.04 6.27 -12.19
N GLU A 257 15.48 5.47 -11.29
CA GLU A 257 15.02 5.95 -9.98
C GLU A 257 16.16 6.29 -9.03
N THR A 258 15.89 7.21 -8.09
CA THR A 258 16.86 7.59 -7.07
C THR A 258 17.10 6.48 -6.05
N ASP A 259 18.33 6.40 -5.52
CA ASP A 259 18.76 5.40 -4.54
C ASP A 259 17.85 5.37 -3.31
N ARG A 260 17.36 6.54 -2.88
CA ARG A 260 16.47 6.69 -1.73
C ARG A 260 15.11 6.02 -1.97
N VAL A 261 14.57 6.14 -3.19
CA VAL A 261 13.30 5.52 -3.59
C VAL A 261 13.44 3.99 -3.56
N VAL A 262 14.50 3.47 -4.17
CA VAL A 262 14.77 2.02 -4.24
C VAL A 262 15.03 1.43 -2.86
N LEU A 263 15.79 2.12 -2.01
CA LEU A 263 16.05 1.67 -0.64
C LEU A 263 14.77 1.72 0.20
N GLY A 264 13.98 2.79 0.07
CA GLY A 264 12.72 2.99 0.78
C GLY A 264 11.69 1.91 0.43
N SER A 265 11.49 1.61 -0.85
CA SER A 265 10.56 0.56 -1.31
C SER A 265 11.01 -0.83 -0.85
N THR A 266 12.32 -1.12 -0.93
CA THR A 266 12.89 -2.40 -0.48
C THR A 266 12.74 -2.57 1.03
N GLY A 267 13.06 -1.55 1.83
CA GLY A 267 12.89 -1.57 3.28
C GLY A 267 11.43 -1.68 3.71
N LEU A 268 10.54 -0.92 3.07
CA LEU A 268 9.10 -0.94 3.38
C LEU A 268 8.47 -2.28 3.01
N SER A 269 8.85 -2.91 1.89
CA SER A 269 8.38 -4.25 1.53
C SER A 269 8.81 -5.31 2.55
N MET A 270 10.04 -5.22 3.09
CA MET A 270 10.52 -6.11 4.15
C MET A 270 9.72 -5.91 5.45
N LEU A 271 9.47 -4.66 5.83
CA LEU A 271 8.63 -4.33 6.99
C LEU A 271 7.22 -4.92 6.85
N LEU A 272 6.61 -4.81 5.67
CA LEU A 272 5.30 -5.39 5.39
C LEU A 272 5.30 -6.92 5.49
N LEU A 273 6.34 -7.60 5.00
CA LEU A 273 6.49 -9.04 5.17
C LEU A 273 6.65 -9.45 6.64
N CYS A 274 7.36 -8.65 7.45
CA CYS A 274 7.47 -8.87 8.89
C CYS A 274 6.10 -8.74 9.58
N ILE A 275 5.34 -7.68 9.29
CA ILE A 275 4.01 -7.47 9.87
C ILE A 275 3.05 -8.59 9.43
N LEU A 276 3.06 -8.96 8.15
CA LEU A 276 2.28 -10.08 7.62
C LEU A 276 2.66 -11.39 8.33
N SER A 277 3.94 -11.62 8.57
CA SER A 277 4.41 -12.81 9.31
C SER A 277 3.98 -12.79 10.78
N MET A 278 3.83 -11.62 11.39
CA MET A 278 3.31 -11.51 12.75
C MET A 278 1.80 -11.79 12.81
N ASP A 279 1.02 -11.27 11.86
CA ASP A 279 -0.44 -11.39 11.89
C ASP A 279 -0.94 -12.74 11.33
N ALA A 280 -0.54 -13.07 10.10
CA ALA A 280 -0.97 -14.28 9.41
C ALA A 280 -0.08 -15.50 9.72
N GLY A 281 1.13 -15.29 10.26
CA GLY A 281 2.13 -16.35 10.38
C GLY A 281 1.71 -17.51 11.27
N ARG A 282 0.99 -17.23 12.38
CA ARG A 282 0.47 -18.31 13.24
C ARG A 282 -0.45 -19.25 12.47
N TYR A 283 -1.32 -18.71 11.63
CA TYR A 283 -2.24 -19.50 10.83
C TYR A 283 -1.52 -20.26 9.70
N LEU A 284 -0.54 -19.62 9.05
CA LEU A 284 0.32 -20.26 8.06
C LEU A 284 1.17 -21.38 8.64
N ILE A 285 1.57 -21.29 9.91
CA ILE A 285 2.26 -22.38 10.61
C ILE A 285 1.27 -23.50 10.95
N LEU A 286 0.11 -23.19 11.53
CA LEU A 286 -0.86 -24.21 11.94
C LEU A 286 -1.49 -24.97 10.76
N CYS A 287 -1.70 -24.29 9.62
CA CYS A 287 -2.25 -24.87 8.38
C CYS A 287 -3.59 -25.61 8.58
N LYS A 288 -4.51 -25.06 9.39
CA LYS A 288 -5.86 -25.61 9.53
C LYS A 288 -6.67 -25.28 8.27
N PRO A 289 -7.21 -26.28 7.54
CA PRO A 289 -7.96 -26.03 6.30
C PRO A 289 -9.13 -25.06 6.47
N ASP A 290 -9.86 -25.16 7.59
CA ASP A 290 -11.03 -24.32 7.91
C ASP A 290 -10.66 -22.84 8.11
N ASP A 291 -9.40 -22.55 8.40
CA ASP A 291 -8.92 -21.19 8.59
C ASP A 291 -8.39 -20.56 7.29
N PHE A 292 -8.39 -21.29 6.16
CA PHE A 292 -7.86 -20.80 4.87
C PHE A 292 -8.34 -19.39 4.54
N MET A 293 -9.65 -19.16 4.67
CA MET A 293 -10.26 -17.88 4.30
C MET A 293 -9.98 -16.77 5.31
N LYS A 294 -9.79 -17.12 6.59
CA LYS A 294 -9.35 -16.16 7.60
C LYS A 294 -7.92 -15.69 7.30
N ILE A 295 -7.06 -16.56 6.78
CA ILE A 295 -5.68 -16.19 6.39
C ILE A 295 -5.70 -15.23 5.21
N VAL A 296 -6.45 -15.55 4.15
CA VAL A 296 -6.55 -14.68 2.97
C VAL A 296 -7.08 -13.31 3.35
N VAL A 297 -8.12 -13.26 4.17
CA VAL A 297 -8.66 -11.99 4.70
C VAL A 297 -7.63 -11.24 5.55
N ALA A 298 -6.91 -11.93 6.46
CA ALA A 298 -5.89 -11.31 7.29
C ALA A 298 -4.70 -10.78 6.48
N MET A 299 -4.23 -11.52 5.48
CA MET A 299 -3.15 -11.10 4.58
C MET A 299 -3.58 -9.90 3.73
N ASN A 300 -4.77 -9.93 3.12
CA ASN A 300 -5.29 -8.80 2.35
C ASN A 300 -5.52 -7.57 3.24
N SER A 301 -6.09 -7.75 4.42
CA SER A 301 -6.28 -6.67 5.40
C SER A 301 -4.93 -6.08 5.83
N THR A 302 -3.93 -6.91 6.13
CA THR A 302 -2.60 -6.43 6.53
C THR A 302 -1.95 -5.61 5.43
N LEU A 303 -1.93 -6.12 4.20
CA LEU A 303 -1.30 -5.42 3.07
C LEU A 303 -2.01 -4.09 2.77
N MET A 304 -3.34 -4.07 2.83
CA MET A 304 -4.09 -2.86 2.52
C MET A 304 -4.09 -1.86 3.67
N VAL A 305 -4.32 -2.28 4.91
CA VAL A 305 -4.41 -1.37 6.06
C VAL A 305 -3.04 -0.76 6.37
N VAL A 306 -1.99 -1.58 6.41
CA VAL A 306 -0.65 -1.11 6.80
C VAL A 306 -0.08 -0.14 5.79
N VAL A 307 -0.42 -0.29 4.50
CA VAL A 307 0.06 0.68 3.50
C VAL A 307 -0.90 1.83 3.28
N SER A 308 -2.21 1.58 3.22
CA SER A 308 -3.16 2.65 2.90
C SER A 308 -3.27 3.68 4.03
N ILE A 309 -3.20 3.28 5.31
CA ILE A 309 -3.31 4.24 6.42
C ILE A 309 -2.20 5.29 6.38
N PRO A 310 -0.89 4.93 6.34
CA PRO A 310 0.17 5.92 6.22
C PRO A 310 0.03 6.79 4.97
N PHE A 311 -0.39 6.22 3.83
CA PHE A 311 -0.61 6.99 2.61
C PHE A 311 -1.74 8.01 2.78
N PHE A 312 -2.89 7.62 3.34
CA PHE A 312 -3.97 8.56 3.63
C PHE A 312 -3.52 9.65 4.58
N VAL A 313 -2.89 9.29 5.71
CA VAL A 313 -2.43 10.26 6.70
C VAL A 313 -1.43 11.23 6.07
N LEU A 314 -0.45 10.72 5.31
CA LEU A 314 0.52 11.56 4.61
C LEU A 314 -0.16 12.47 3.58
N SER A 315 -1.07 11.95 2.76
CA SER A 315 -1.82 12.73 1.78
C SER A 315 -2.62 13.86 2.45
N PHE A 316 -3.33 13.57 3.54
CA PHE A 316 -4.04 14.59 4.31
C PHE A 316 -3.08 15.63 4.92
N CYS A 317 -1.95 15.20 5.47
CA CYS A 317 -0.94 16.12 5.99
C CYS A 317 -0.37 17.02 4.89
N PHE A 318 -0.09 16.48 3.69
CA PHE A 318 0.43 17.26 2.58
C PHE A 318 -0.59 18.26 2.03
N ILE A 319 -1.86 17.87 1.93
CA ILE A 319 -2.93 18.79 1.51
C ILE A 319 -3.03 19.98 2.46
N HIS A 320 -3.12 19.73 3.76
CA HIS A 320 -3.25 20.82 4.74
C HIS A 320 -1.98 21.65 4.90
N THR A 321 -0.79 21.05 4.72
CA THR A 321 0.45 21.83 4.73
C THR A 321 0.54 22.73 3.49
N GLY A 322 0.08 22.24 2.33
CA GLY A 322 0.02 23.03 1.10
C GLY A 322 -0.92 24.23 1.21
N GLU A 323 -2.13 24.01 1.75
CA GLU A 323 -3.09 25.09 2.00
C GLU A 323 -2.51 26.17 2.93
N ALA A 324 -1.87 25.76 4.03
CA ALA A 324 -1.27 26.70 4.98
C ALA A 324 -0.17 27.59 4.36
N VAL A 325 0.65 27.04 3.46
CA VAL A 325 1.72 27.82 2.78
C VAL A 325 1.15 28.80 1.77
N VAL A 326 0.10 28.40 1.02
CA VAL A 326 -0.55 29.29 0.04
C VAL A 326 -1.25 30.46 0.73
N ASP A 327 -1.89 30.21 1.88
CA ASP A 327 -2.54 31.25 2.67
C ASP A 327 -1.52 32.27 3.22
N GLU A 328 -0.35 31.82 3.71
CA GLU A 328 0.74 32.71 4.16
C GLU A 328 1.30 33.57 3.03
N ASP A 329 1.50 33.00 1.83
CA ASP A 329 1.99 33.75 0.67
C ASP A 329 0.98 34.80 0.18
N MET A 330 -0.32 34.48 0.24
CA MET A 330 -1.38 35.41 -0.13
C MET A 330 -1.52 36.54 0.91
N GLU A 331 -1.43 36.22 2.20
CA GLU A 331 -1.44 37.21 3.28
C GLU A 331 -0.23 38.16 3.17
N ASN A 332 0.99 37.62 2.97
CA ASN A 332 2.19 38.42 2.74
C ASN A 332 2.06 39.33 1.51
N THR A 333 1.47 38.83 0.42
CA THR A 333 1.25 39.62 -0.81
C THR A 333 0.23 40.76 -0.57
N LEU A 334 -0.81 40.50 0.23
CA LEU A 334 -1.80 41.51 0.63
C LEU A 334 -1.19 42.57 1.55
N GLU A 335 -0.38 42.19 2.53
CA GLU A 335 0.33 43.12 3.42
C GLU A 335 1.31 44.02 2.65
N VAL A 336 2.09 43.45 1.73
CA VAL A 336 3.00 44.22 0.87
C VAL A 336 2.21 45.22 0.02
N SER A 337 1.10 44.79 -0.59
CA SER A 337 0.24 45.66 -1.39
C SER A 337 -0.36 46.81 -0.58
N GLN A 338 -0.85 46.52 0.64
CA GLN A 338 -1.39 47.54 1.55
C GLN A 338 -0.32 48.54 2.02
N SER A 339 0.88 48.04 2.36
CA SER A 339 2.00 48.90 2.78
C SER A 339 2.44 49.86 1.67
N MET A 340 2.43 49.39 0.41
CA MET A 340 2.79 50.18 -0.76
C MET A 340 1.72 51.24 -1.06
N GLU A 341 0.44 50.90 -0.92
CA GLU A 341 -0.65 51.89 -1.05
C GLU A 341 -0.58 52.95 0.06
N GLN A 342 -0.31 52.54 1.30
CA GLN A 342 -0.19 53.46 2.44
C GLN A 342 1.02 54.39 2.28
N SER A 343 2.17 53.87 1.84
CA SER A 343 3.36 54.67 1.54
C SER A 343 3.09 55.69 0.41
N THR A 344 2.35 55.28 -0.62
CA THR A 344 1.93 56.16 -1.72
C THR A 344 1.01 57.30 -1.23
N ARG A 345 0.04 56.99 -0.36
CA ARG A 345 -0.85 58.00 0.23
C ARG A 345 -0.09 58.99 1.12
N VAL A 346 0.85 58.53 1.94
CA VAL A 346 1.69 59.39 2.78
C VAL A 346 2.58 60.30 1.92
N GLY A 347 3.15 59.77 0.82
CA GLY A 347 3.92 60.55 -0.15
C GLY A 347 3.11 61.64 -0.83
N GLN A 348 1.84 61.37 -1.20
CA GLN A 348 0.95 62.37 -1.79
C GLN A 348 0.55 63.49 -0.81
N LEU A 349 0.39 63.17 0.47
CA LEU A 349 0.10 64.17 1.51
C LEU A 349 1.33 65.03 1.89
N ALA A 350 2.54 64.50 1.72
CA ALA A 350 3.79 65.18 2.02
C ALA A 350 4.32 66.05 0.87
N MET A 351 3.75 65.96 -0.34
CA MET A 351 4.10 66.86 -1.43
C MET A 351 3.54 68.26 -1.12
N PRO A 352 4.40 69.30 -1.07
CA PRO A 352 3.94 70.67 -0.93
C PRO A 352 2.98 70.97 -2.08
N GLN A 353 1.80 71.52 -1.78
CA GLN A 353 0.94 72.13 -2.79
C GLN A 353 1.73 73.24 -3.48
N THR A 354 2.42 72.87 -4.55
CA THR A 354 3.14 73.81 -5.38
C THR A 354 2.09 74.34 -6.33
N GLU A 355 1.57 75.51 -5.99
CA GLU A 355 0.58 76.28 -6.73
C GLU A 355 0.91 76.24 -8.23
N SER A 356 0.04 75.61 -9.01
CA SER A 356 0.26 75.34 -10.42
C SER A 356 0.30 76.65 -11.21
N ARG A 357 1.50 77.12 -11.50
CA ARG A 357 1.70 78.13 -12.54
C ARG A 357 1.40 77.48 -13.89
N GLN A 358 0.29 77.91 -14.48
CA GLN A 358 -0.23 77.47 -15.77
C GLN A 358 0.80 77.73 -16.88
N GLU A 359 1.55 76.70 -17.27
CA GLU A 359 2.39 76.76 -18.47
C GLU A 359 1.58 76.37 -19.72
N PRO A 360 1.79 77.09 -20.84
CA PRO A 360 1.04 76.92 -22.06
C PRO A 360 1.38 75.60 -22.76
N SER A 361 0.33 74.96 -23.27
CA SER A 361 0.38 73.68 -23.97
C SER A 361 1.34 73.72 -25.18
N PRO A 362 2.27 72.76 -25.31
CA PRO A 362 3.04 72.60 -26.54
C PRO A 362 2.16 72.03 -27.67
N PRO A 363 2.46 72.35 -28.94
CA PRO A 363 1.64 71.97 -30.08
C PRO A 363 1.71 70.46 -30.34
N LEU A 364 0.56 69.89 -30.71
CA LEU A 364 0.40 68.53 -31.22
C LEU A 364 1.42 68.25 -32.34
N ARG A 365 2.38 67.35 -32.08
CA ARG A 365 3.09 66.64 -33.14
C ARG A 365 2.33 65.37 -33.45
N SER A 366 1.67 65.36 -34.60
CA SER A 366 1.16 64.16 -35.27
C SER A 366 2.35 63.24 -35.59
N ALA A 367 2.56 62.20 -34.79
CA ALA A 367 3.44 61.10 -35.13
C ALA A 367 2.60 59.99 -35.75
N SER A 368 2.85 59.80 -37.03
CA SER A 368 2.36 58.76 -37.93
C SER A 368 2.55 57.34 -37.40
N GLU A 369 1.55 56.51 -37.63
CA GLU A 369 1.62 55.05 -37.61
C GLU A 369 2.79 54.53 -38.47
N PRO A 370 3.42 53.42 -38.04
CA PRO A 370 3.76 52.39 -39.01
C PRO A 370 3.22 51.01 -38.61
N ALA A 371 2.35 50.52 -39.48
CA ALA A 371 2.34 49.18 -40.08
C ALA A 371 2.73 47.97 -39.22
N LEU A 372 1.71 47.15 -38.91
CA LEU A 372 1.57 45.77 -39.38
C LEU A 372 2.84 45.10 -39.93
N THR A 373 3.36 44.12 -39.19
CA THR A 373 4.04 42.97 -39.79
C THR A 373 3.45 41.68 -39.26
N VAL A 374 2.61 41.09 -40.09
CA VAL A 374 2.18 39.69 -40.07
C VAL A 374 3.38 38.85 -40.47
N PHE A 375 3.73 37.81 -39.70
CA PHE A 375 4.26 36.59 -40.27
C PHE A 375 3.76 35.36 -39.49
N SER A 376 2.96 34.60 -40.23
CA SER A 376 2.53 33.23 -40.01
C SER A 376 3.54 32.25 -40.60
N LEU A 377 3.96 31.24 -39.84
CA LEU A 377 3.76 29.80 -40.11
C LEU A 377 4.52 28.96 -39.06
#